data_AF-A0A7J0AAN1-F1
#
_entry.id   AF-A0A7J0AAN1-F1
#
_cell.length_a   1.000
_cell.length_b   1.000
_cell.length_c   1.000
_cell.angle_alpha   90.00
_cell.angle_beta   90.00
_cell.angle_gamma   90.00
#
_symmetry.space_group_name_H-M   'P 1'
#
loop_
_entity.id
_entity.type
_entity.pdbx_description
1 polymer ?
#
loop_
_entity_poly.entity_id
_entity_poly.type
_entity_poly.pdbx_seq_one_letter_code
_entity_poly.pdbx_strand_id
1 'polypeptide(L)'
;MTSMPTAIPELILINITGPDRPGVTSALTEILGRHKATILDIGQSTIHHYLSLGFLIKTDAAASGEILKELLFKASDLNLNIRFTPTTVDDYEEWVAMQGKSRWIITLLGRRLNAGHIADVTREVSAQGLNIENIKRLTGRVPVNSEPSPLSKTCIEMAVRGNPADRNELQRRFLEISSAQEVDISFQEDNIFRRSRRLICFDMDSTLIETEVIDELAVRAGVGDQVKAITDRAMRGEIDFCESFRERVALLKGLDVSVMQDIAEHLPITEGLERMMTVLKRAGYKTAILSGGFTYFGNYLKQKYGFDYVYANDLEVQDGRLTGRHLGDIVDGRRKAELLRLLAQVENVDIAQTIAVGDGANDLPMLATAGLGIAFHAKPKVKQTAEQSLSTIGLDGVLYFLGFKDSFMEQ
;
A
#
# COMPACT_ATOMS: atom_id res chain seq x y z
N MET A 1 59.20 6.84 26.31
CA MET A 1 57.77 7.08 26.08
C MET A 1 57.08 5.73 26.02
N THR A 2 56.64 5.24 27.16
CA THR A 2 55.84 4.02 27.29
C THR A 2 54.46 4.32 26.72
N SER A 3 54.05 3.59 25.68
CA SER A 3 52.68 3.65 25.17
C SER A 3 51.74 3.21 26.30
N MET A 4 50.84 4.10 26.73
CA MET A 4 49.72 3.73 27.58
C MET A 4 49.00 2.55 26.91
N PRO A 5 48.69 1.46 27.64
CA PRO A 5 47.89 0.38 27.08
C PRO A 5 46.56 0.98 26.60
N THR A 6 46.21 0.77 25.34
CA THR A 6 44.90 1.12 24.79
C THR A 6 43.85 0.47 25.68
N ALA A 7 43.06 1.30 26.38
CA ALA A 7 41.99 0.82 27.24
C ALA A 7 41.07 -0.10 26.45
N ILE A 8 40.81 -1.28 26.98
CA ILE A 8 39.90 -2.26 26.36
C ILE A 8 38.52 -1.60 26.33
N PRO A 9 37.88 -1.46 25.16
CA PRO A 9 36.58 -0.83 25.08
C PRO A 9 35.53 -1.73 25.74
N GLU A 10 34.67 -1.11 26.55
CA GLU A 10 33.49 -1.75 27.13
C GLU A 10 32.25 -1.33 26.35
N LEU A 11 31.50 -2.31 25.84
CA LEU A 11 30.21 -2.06 25.20
C LEU A 11 29.09 -2.40 26.17
N ILE A 12 28.14 -1.49 26.34
CA ILE A 12 27.04 -1.66 27.30
C ILE A 12 25.74 -1.28 26.61
N LEU A 13 24.82 -2.23 26.54
CA LEU A 13 23.42 -1.97 26.19
C LEU A 13 22.66 -1.52 27.44
N ILE A 14 22.09 -0.34 27.37
CA ILE A 14 21.32 0.31 28.42
C ILE A 14 19.86 0.32 27.97
N ASN A 15 19.01 -0.41 28.67
CA ASN A 15 17.57 -0.46 28.42
C ASN A 15 16.82 0.26 29.53
N ILE A 16 15.99 1.23 29.17
CA ILE A 16 15.30 2.13 30.08
C ILE A 16 13.81 2.08 29.78
N THR A 17 13.00 1.78 30.79
CA THR A 17 11.54 1.69 30.65
C THR A 17 10.80 2.38 31.79
N GLY A 18 9.67 3.01 31.52
CA GLY A 18 8.91 3.70 32.56
C GLY A 18 7.93 4.74 32.02
N PRO A 19 7.33 5.56 32.90
CA PRO A 19 6.44 6.64 32.48
C PRO A 19 7.19 7.68 31.66
N ASP A 20 6.66 8.00 30.48
CA ASP A 20 7.23 9.00 29.60
C ASP A 20 7.00 10.42 30.15
N ARG A 21 8.03 11.27 30.03
CA ARG A 21 7.97 12.68 30.42
C ARG A 21 9.01 13.50 29.64
N PRO A 22 8.78 14.80 29.41
CA PRO A 22 9.78 15.66 28.81
C PRO A 22 11.10 15.66 29.58
N GLY A 23 12.21 15.66 28.85
CA GLY A 23 13.56 15.79 29.42
C GLY A 23 14.23 14.49 29.89
N VAL A 24 13.58 13.32 29.76
CA VAL A 24 14.22 12.03 30.08
C VAL A 24 15.47 11.81 29.24
N THR A 25 15.33 11.89 27.91
CA THR A 25 16.44 11.65 26.99
C THR A 25 17.60 12.61 27.24
N SER A 26 17.33 13.91 27.45
CA SER A 26 18.37 14.90 27.72
C SER A 26 19.08 14.66 29.05
N ALA A 27 18.33 14.32 30.11
CA ALA A 27 18.91 14.07 31.42
C ALA A 27 19.88 12.87 31.43
N LEU A 28 19.56 11.83 30.65
CA LEU A 28 20.37 10.62 30.55
C LEU A 28 21.58 10.84 29.63
N THR A 29 21.40 11.51 28.50
CA THR A 29 22.52 11.77 27.57
C THR A 29 23.49 12.82 28.10
N GLU A 30 23.06 13.73 28.98
CA GLU A 30 23.97 14.64 29.69
C GLU A 30 24.97 13.88 30.58
N ILE A 31 24.51 12.83 31.27
CA ILE A 31 25.39 11.94 32.05
C ILE A 31 26.39 11.23 31.12
N LEU A 32 25.90 10.61 30.05
CA LEU A 32 26.75 9.94 29.05
C LEU A 32 27.80 10.90 28.46
N GLY A 33 27.38 12.13 28.15
CA GLY A 33 28.25 13.18 27.58
C GLY A 33 29.33 13.65 28.55
N ARG A 34 29.02 13.83 29.84
CA ARG A 34 30.00 14.21 30.87
C ARG A 34 31.14 13.19 30.99
N HIS A 35 30.82 11.92 30.81
CA HIS A 35 31.79 10.81 30.85
C HIS A 35 32.37 10.46 29.47
N LYS A 36 32.06 11.24 28.42
CA LYS A 36 32.53 11.03 27.04
C LYS A 36 32.23 9.64 26.47
N ALA A 37 31.13 9.01 26.91
CA ALA A 37 30.68 7.76 26.33
C ALA A 37 30.25 7.97 24.87
N THR A 38 30.66 7.06 23.98
CA THR A 38 30.25 7.09 22.57
C THR A 38 28.95 6.33 22.42
N ILE A 39 27.92 6.93 21.85
CA ILE A 39 26.67 6.22 21.52
C ILE A 39 26.87 5.53 20.16
N LEU A 40 26.83 4.20 20.15
CA LEU A 40 26.92 3.37 18.95
C LEU A 40 25.55 3.17 18.28
N ASP A 41 24.49 3.06 19.09
CA ASP A 41 23.12 2.99 18.62
C ASP A 41 22.16 3.59 19.66
N ILE A 42 21.03 4.12 19.19
CA ILE A 42 19.98 4.69 20.03
C ILE A 42 18.60 4.42 19.43
N GLY A 43 17.70 3.91 20.25
CA GLY A 43 16.31 3.67 19.86
C GLY A 43 15.35 4.13 20.94
N GLN A 44 14.30 4.84 20.55
CA GLN A 44 13.24 5.24 21.48
C GLN A 44 11.86 4.94 20.88
N SER A 45 10.96 4.42 21.71
CA SER A 45 9.54 4.37 21.41
C SER A 45 8.71 4.73 22.64
N THR A 46 7.57 5.37 22.41
CA THR A 46 6.59 5.66 23.46
C THR A 46 5.26 5.06 23.04
N ILE A 47 4.68 4.21 23.89
CA ILE A 47 3.37 3.60 23.70
C ILE A 47 2.53 3.92 24.93
N HIS A 48 1.37 4.58 24.76
CA HIS A 48 0.45 4.93 25.85
C HIS A 48 1.12 5.64 27.05
N HIS A 49 1.98 6.63 26.78
CA HIS A 49 2.77 7.36 27.79
C HIS A 49 3.76 6.49 28.57
N TYR A 50 4.11 5.34 28.01
CA TYR A 50 5.15 4.47 28.54
C TYR A 50 6.34 4.46 27.57
N LEU A 51 7.49 4.90 28.07
CA LEU A 51 8.75 5.01 27.36
C LEU A 51 9.48 3.65 27.35
N SER A 52 10.05 3.32 26.20
CA SER A 52 11.13 2.34 26.05
C SER A 52 12.28 3.02 25.30
N LEU A 53 13.42 3.18 25.96
CA LEU A 53 14.61 3.86 25.45
C LEU A 53 15.82 2.94 25.60
N GLY A 54 16.51 2.70 24.49
CA GLY A 54 17.73 1.91 24.42
C GLY A 54 18.92 2.78 24.00
N PHE A 55 20.05 2.60 24.67
CA PHE A 55 21.35 3.08 24.20
C PHE A 55 22.32 1.92 24.13
N LEU A 56 23.00 1.74 23.01
CA LEU A 56 24.23 0.96 22.97
C LEU A 56 25.40 1.94 23.05
N ILE A 57 26.20 1.86 24.12
CA ILE A 57 27.33 2.75 24.32
C ILE A 57 28.66 2.01 24.27
N LYS A 58 29.71 2.74 23.89
CA LYS A 58 31.11 2.37 24.02
C LYS A 58 31.77 3.30 25.03
N THR A 59 32.42 2.72 26.02
CA THR A 59 33.16 3.42 27.09
C THR A 59 34.44 2.63 27.42
N ASP A 60 35.11 2.98 28.51
CA ASP A 60 36.20 2.21 29.11
C ASP A 60 35.92 1.89 30.58
N ALA A 61 36.74 1.00 31.14
CA ALA A 61 36.67 0.55 32.53
C ALA A 61 36.91 1.68 33.56
N ALA A 62 37.47 2.82 33.16
CA ALA A 62 37.69 3.95 34.06
C ALA A 62 36.41 4.78 34.26
N ALA A 63 35.55 4.86 33.23
CA ALA A 63 34.32 5.65 33.27
C ALA A 63 33.05 4.82 33.49
N SER A 64 33.02 3.53 33.11
CA SER A 64 31.80 2.72 33.11
C SER A 64 31.10 2.65 34.46
N GLY A 65 31.84 2.40 35.55
CA GLY A 65 31.26 2.32 36.90
C GLY A 65 30.50 3.58 37.33
N GLU A 66 31.06 4.77 37.08
CA GLU A 66 30.41 6.04 37.42
C GLU A 66 29.24 6.35 36.48
N ILE A 67 29.35 6.03 35.18
CA ILE A 67 28.22 6.14 34.24
C ILE A 67 27.03 5.33 34.73
N LEU A 68 27.23 4.04 35.03
CA LEU A 68 26.17 3.14 35.47
C LEU A 68 25.50 3.64 36.74
N LYS A 69 26.29 4.08 37.71
CA LYS A 69 25.83 4.62 38.99
C LYS A 69 25.02 5.91 38.81
N GLU A 70 25.52 6.89 38.06
CA GLU A 70 24.80 8.15 37.83
C GLU A 70 23.50 7.92 37.04
N LEU A 71 23.51 7.04 36.04
CA LEU A 71 22.32 6.66 35.31
C LEU A 71 21.29 5.94 36.20
N LEU A 72 21.73 5.08 37.13
CA LEU A 72 20.85 4.44 38.11
C LEU A 72 20.14 5.46 39.00
N PHE A 73 20.89 6.39 39.58
CA PHE A 73 20.31 7.45 40.41
C PHE A 73 19.34 8.31 39.61
N LYS A 74 19.74 8.74 38.40
CA LYS A 74 18.89 9.58 37.58
C LYS A 74 17.63 8.86 37.09
N ALA A 75 17.74 7.58 36.71
CA ALA A 75 16.59 6.76 36.35
C ALA A 75 15.64 6.63 37.54
N SER A 76 16.16 6.38 38.74
CA SER A 76 15.34 6.30 39.96
C SER A 76 14.62 7.61 40.25
N ASP A 77 15.29 8.77 40.16
CA ASP A 77 14.68 10.09 40.33
C ASP A 77 13.54 10.33 39.33
N LEU A 78 13.68 9.77 38.13
CA LEU A 78 12.71 9.83 37.04
C LEU A 78 11.69 8.68 37.07
N ASN A 79 11.65 7.87 38.14
CA ASN A 79 10.79 6.67 38.26
C ASN A 79 10.90 5.74 37.03
N LEU A 80 12.09 5.59 36.47
CA LEU A 80 12.41 4.73 35.35
C LEU A 80 13.11 3.47 35.85
N ASN A 81 12.78 2.34 35.25
CA ASN A 81 13.56 1.11 35.35
C ASN A 81 14.72 1.18 34.37
N ILE A 82 15.89 0.74 34.81
CA ILE A 82 17.08 0.66 33.97
C ILE A 82 17.74 -0.71 34.11
N ARG A 83 18.15 -1.29 32.97
CA ARG A 83 18.92 -2.53 32.90
C ARG A 83 20.16 -2.28 32.06
N PHE A 84 21.29 -2.76 32.56
CA PHE A 84 22.56 -2.76 31.85
C PHE A 84 22.92 -4.17 31.45
N THR A 85 23.28 -4.35 30.19
CA THR A 85 23.74 -5.62 29.64
C THR A 85 25.09 -5.37 28.99
N PRO A 86 26.20 -5.85 29.57
CA PRO A 86 27.49 -5.86 28.89
C PRO A 86 27.39 -6.64 27.58
N THR A 87 28.03 -6.15 26.52
CA THR A 87 28.02 -6.76 25.19
C THR A 87 29.46 -6.92 24.72
N THR A 88 29.77 -8.01 24.02
CA THR A 88 31.11 -8.19 23.46
C THR A 88 31.24 -7.44 22.14
N VAL A 89 32.48 -7.17 21.71
CA VAL A 89 32.72 -6.59 20.37
C VAL A 89 32.24 -7.55 19.29
N ASP A 90 32.42 -8.86 19.47
CA ASP A 90 31.98 -9.86 18.49
C ASP A 90 30.45 -9.87 18.33
N ASP A 91 29.68 -9.82 19.43
CA ASP A 91 28.21 -9.72 19.39
C ASP A 91 27.75 -8.46 18.66
N TYR A 92 28.46 -7.34 18.86
CA TYR A 92 28.17 -6.08 18.18
C TYR A 92 28.44 -6.17 16.67
N GLU A 93 29.59 -6.71 16.27
CA GLU A 93 29.94 -6.88 14.86
C GLU A 93 28.97 -7.86 14.15
N GLU A 94 28.51 -8.91 14.84
CA GLU A 94 27.49 -9.82 14.32
C GLU A 94 26.14 -9.09 14.13
N TRP A 95 25.73 -8.25 15.10
CA TRP A 95 24.53 -7.43 14.97
C TRP A 95 24.63 -6.41 13.82
N VAL A 96 25.80 -5.78 13.64
CA VAL A 96 26.07 -4.89 12.49
C VAL A 96 25.96 -5.67 11.18
N ALA A 97 26.51 -6.88 11.09
CA ALA A 97 26.38 -7.73 9.90
C ALA A 97 24.93 -8.14 9.60
N MET A 98 24.07 -8.23 10.62
CA MET A 98 22.63 -8.52 10.45
C MET A 98 21.81 -7.37 9.86
N GLN A 99 22.37 -6.17 9.69
CA GLN A 99 21.69 -5.04 9.02
C GLN A 99 21.24 -5.37 7.58
N GLY A 100 21.79 -6.41 6.95
CA GLY A 100 21.44 -6.86 5.59
C GLY A 100 20.17 -7.72 5.45
N LYS A 101 19.46 -8.07 6.53
CA LYS A 101 18.21 -8.86 6.40
C LYS A 101 17.11 -8.04 5.73
N SER A 102 16.39 -8.65 4.78
CA SER A 102 15.24 -8.02 4.13
C SER A 102 14.19 -7.59 5.15
N ARG A 103 13.64 -6.40 4.91
CA ARG A 103 12.55 -5.84 5.67
C ARG A 103 11.30 -5.85 4.81
N TRP A 104 10.20 -6.24 5.41
CA TRP A 104 8.91 -6.30 4.76
C TRP A 104 7.88 -5.56 5.59
N ILE A 105 6.83 -5.10 4.91
CA ILE A 105 5.68 -4.46 5.49
C ILE A 105 4.45 -5.29 5.20
N ILE A 106 3.73 -5.65 6.26
CA ILE A 106 2.41 -6.25 6.18
C ILE A 106 1.38 -5.20 6.57
N THR A 107 0.49 -4.85 5.65
CA THR A 107 -0.64 -3.97 5.92
C THR A 107 -1.90 -4.82 6.04
N LEU A 108 -2.53 -4.81 7.21
CA LEU A 108 -3.81 -5.44 7.47
C LEU A 108 -4.88 -4.36 7.54
N LEU A 109 -5.87 -4.44 6.65
CA LEU A 109 -6.91 -3.45 6.44
C LEU A 109 -8.27 -4.14 6.44
N GLY A 110 -9.29 -3.51 7.01
CA GLY A 110 -10.65 -4.00 6.93
C GLY A 110 -11.62 -3.02 7.57
N ARG A 111 -12.93 -3.27 7.43
CA ARG A 111 -13.95 -2.41 8.06
C ARG A 111 -13.80 -2.45 9.58
N ARG A 112 -13.55 -3.65 10.11
CA ARG A 112 -13.21 -3.90 11.52
C ARG A 112 -12.08 -4.92 11.59
N LEU A 113 -11.14 -4.72 12.52
CA LEU A 113 -10.12 -5.71 12.83
C LEU A 113 -10.32 -6.19 14.27
N ASN A 114 -10.28 -7.51 14.47
CA ASN A 114 -10.31 -8.14 15.78
C ASN A 114 -8.96 -8.85 16.05
N ALA A 115 -8.80 -9.37 17.28
CA ALA A 115 -7.58 -10.07 17.67
C ALA A 115 -7.34 -11.37 16.88
N GLY A 116 -8.39 -12.03 16.40
CA GLY A 116 -8.30 -13.22 15.56
C GLY A 116 -7.61 -12.93 14.23
N HIS A 117 -8.03 -11.87 13.53
CA HIS A 117 -7.40 -11.46 12.27
C HIS A 117 -5.90 -11.21 12.44
N ILE A 118 -5.52 -10.55 13.55
CA ILE A 118 -4.12 -10.28 13.87
C ILE A 118 -3.39 -11.59 14.16
N ALA A 119 -3.97 -12.47 14.98
CA ALA A 119 -3.35 -13.75 15.35
C ALA A 119 -3.12 -14.67 14.14
N ASP A 120 -4.05 -14.70 13.18
CA ASP A 120 -3.90 -15.52 11.98
C ASP A 120 -2.75 -15.01 11.11
N VAL A 121 -2.67 -13.70 10.89
CA VAL A 121 -1.56 -13.08 10.14
C VAL A 121 -0.22 -13.30 10.85
N THR A 122 -0.13 -13.03 12.15
CA THR A 122 1.15 -13.13 12.88
C THR A 122 1.62 -14.58 13.05
N ARG A 123 0.69 -15.55 13.06
CA ARG A 123 1.04 -16.99 13.03
C ARG A 123 1.75 -17.37 11.74
N GLU A 124 1.25 -16.94 10.59
CA GLU A 124 1.89 -17.21 9.29
C GLU A 124 3.25 -16.50 9.19
N VAL A 125 3.37 -15.28 9.71
CA VAL A 125 4.66 -14.56 9.82
C VAL A 125 5.68 -15.36 10.64
N SER A 126 5.28 -15.84 11.82
CA SER A 126 6.15 -16.65 12.67
C SER A 126 6.50 -18.00 12.05
N ALA A 127 5.56 -18.64 11.35
CA ALA A 127 5.79 -19.92 10.67
C ALA A 127 6.84 -19.81 9.56
N GLN A 128 6.98 -18.62 8.96
CA GLN A 128 7.99 -18.29 7.96
C GLN A 128 9.32 -17.82 8.55
N GLY A 129 9.49 -17.84 9.88
CA GLY A 129 10.71 -17.42 10.56
C GLY A 129 10.95 -15.91 10.57
N LEU A 130 9.91 -15.11 10.30
CA LEU A 130 9.99 -13.65 10.32
C LEU A 130 9.70 -13.12 11.73
N ASN A 131 10.40 -12.05 12.11
CA ASN A 131 10.17 -11.36 13.37
C ASN A 131 9.45 -10.03 13.14
N ILE A 132 8.46 -9.72 13.97
CA ILE A 132 7.75 -8.43 13.92
C ILE A 132 8.54 -7.40 14.75
N GLU A 133 9.03 -6.35 14.10
CA GLU A 133 9.81 -5.29 14.75
C GLU A 133 8.92 -4.17 15.28
N ASN A 134 7.82 -3.88 14.59
CA ASN A 134 6.97 -2.75 14.90
C ASN A 134 5.55 -2.97 14.39
N ILE A 135 4.56 -2.51 15.14
CA ILE A 135 3.16 -2.47 14.71
C ILE A 135 2.64 -1.05 14.92
N LYS A 136 2.06 -0.47 13.87
CA LYS A 136 1.49 0.88 13.87
C LYS A 136 0.06 0.83 13.38
N ARG A 137 -0.81 1.65 13.95
CA ARG A 137 -2.12 1.94 13.36
C ARG A 137 -1.96 3.05 12.31
N LEU A 138 -2.54 2.88 11.13
CA LEU A 138 -2.54 3.89 10.06
C LEU A 138 -3.82 4.72 10.06
N THR A 139 -4.93 4.16 10.53
CA THR A 139 -6.21 4.88 10.64
C THR A 139 -6.39 5.61 11.97
N GLY A 140 -7.34 6.52 12.01
CA GLY A 140 -7.83 7.15 13.23
C GLY A 140 -8.37 6.14 14.25
N ARG A 141 -8.64 6.64 15.45
CA ARG A 141 -9.23 5.86 16.55
C ARG A 141 -10.71 6.19 16.64
N VAL A 142 -11.54 5.16 16.68
CA VAL A 142 -12.99 5.30 16.90
C VAL A 142 -13.23 5.38 18.42
N PRO A 143 -13.95 6.39 18.92
CA PRO A 143 -14.36 6.44 20.32
C PRO A 143 -15.12 5.19 20.76
N VAL A 144 -14.95 4.77 22.01
CA VAL A 144 -15.58 3.54 22.54
C VAL A 144 -17.11 3.59 22.48
N ASN A 145 -17.69 4.78 22.65
CA ASN A 145 -19.14 4.97 22.72
C ASN A 145 -19.78 5.38 21.39
N SER A 146 -19.03 5.41 20.29
CA SER A 146 -19.58 5.69 18.96
C SER A 146 -19.90 4.41 18.23
N GLU A 147 -21.09 4.33 17.62
CA GLU A 147 -21.38 3.24 16.70
C GLU A 147 -20.43 3.31 15.49
N PRO A 148 -19.77 2.21 15.12
CA PRO A 148 -18.87 2.23 13.98
C PRO A 148 -19.67 2.46 12.70
N SER A 149 -19.35 3.54 11.98
CA SER A 149 -19.90 3.78 10.64
C SER A 149 -19.67 2.55 9.75
N PRO A 150 -20.63 2.18 8.87
CA PRO A 150 -20.40 1.15 7.85
C PRO A 150 -19.19 1.45 6.97
N LEU A 151 -18.83 2.73 6.81
CA LEU A 151 -17.67 3.19 6.05
C LEU A 151 -16.38 3.27 6.88
N SER A 152 -16.41 2.86 8.16
CA SER A 152 -15.24 2.86 9.02
C SER A 152 -14.15 1.93 8.48
N LYS A 153 -12.89 2.35 8.69
CA LYS A 153 -11.69 1.65 8.21
C LYS A 153 -10.76 1.46 9.38
N THR A 154 -10.30 0.24 9.58
CA THR A 154 -9.28 -0.09 10.56
C THR A 154 -8.08 -0.64 9.82
N CYS A 155 -6.95 0.05 9.95
CA CYS A 155 -5.71 -0.37 9.32
C CYS A 155 -4.56 -0.39 10.30
N ILE A 156 -3.82 -1.49 10.30
CA ILE A 156 -2.53 -1.63 10.98
C ILE A 156 -1.45 -2.03 9.98
N GLU A 157 -0.23 -1.55 10.24
CA GLU A 157 0.98 -1.84 9.50
C GLU A 157 1.96 -2.55 10.44
N MET A 158 2.50 -3.69 10.02
CA MET A 158 3.55 -4.43 10.72
C MET A 158 4.83 -4.38 9.91
N ALA A 159 5.91 -3.87 10.52
CA ALA A 159 7.24 -4.01 9.96
C ALA A 159 7.85 -5.33 10.44
N VAL A 160 8.22 -6.19 9.51
CA VAL A 160 8.79 -7.51 9.80
C VAL A 160 10.17 -7.65 9.18
N ARG A 161 11.07 -8.38 9.85
CA ARG A 161 12.44 -8.60 9.41
C ARG A 161 12.71 -10.10 9.27
N GLY A 162 13.45 -10.45 8.21
CA GLY A 162 13.90 -11.79 7.93
C GLY A 162 13.70 -12.16 6.46
N ASN A 163 14.14 -13.36 6.12
CA ASN A 163 13.93 -13.94 4.79
C ASN A 163 12.86 -15.03 4.94
N PRO A 164 11.67 -14.87 4.32
CA PRO A 164 10.63 -15.88 4.42
C PRO A 164 11.12 -17.20 3.82
N ALA A 165 10.80 -18.32 4.46
CA ALA A 165 11.20 -19.65 3.98
C ALA A 165 10.60 -19.98 2.60
N ASP A 166 9.32 -19.63 2.42
CA ASP A 166 8.63 -19.67 1.13
C ASP A 166 7.69 -18.45 1.00
N ARG A 167 8.12 -17.49 0.17
CA ARG A 167 7.37 -16.25 -0.08
C ARG A 167 6.02 -16.53 -0.77
N ASN A 168 5.99 -17.48 -1.70
CA ASN A 168 4.78 -17.75 -2.47
C ASN A 168 3.73 -18.42 -1.59
N GLU A 169 4.16 -19.34 -0.73
CA GLU A 169 3.28 -19.94 0.27
C GLU A 169 2.73 -18.89 1.24
N LEU A 170 3.58 -18.02 1.78
CA LEU A 170 3.13 -16.94 2.67
C LEU A 170 2.07 -16.05 2.00
N GLN A 171 2.30 -15.66 0.74
CA GLN A 171 1.36 -14.87 -0.04
C GLN A 171 0.03 -15.61 -0.23
N ARG A 172 0.08 -16.90 -0.56
CA ARG A 172 -1.09 -17.76 -0.73
C ARG A 172 -1.91 -17.84 0.56
N ARG A 173 -1.25 -18.03 1.70
CA ARG A 173 -1.89 -18.06 3.04
C ARG A 173 -2.55 -16.73 3.38
N PHE A 174 -1.92 -15.60 3.06
CA PHE A 174 -2.54 -14.28 3.23
C PHE A 174 -3.78 -14.09 2.35
N LEU A 175 -3.77 -14.57 1.10
CA LEU A 175 -4.96 -14.54 0.24
C LEU A 175 -6.10 -15.40 0.80
N GLU A 176 -5.79 -16.56 1.38
CA GLU A 176 -6.77 -17.42 2.05
C GLU A 176 -7.38 -16.74 3.28
N ILE A 177 -6.55 -16.15 4.16
CA ILE A 177 -7.01 -15.40 5.33
C ILE A 177 -7.88 -14.22 4.89
N SER A 178 -7.42 -13.46 3.89
CA SER A 178 -8.14 -12.31 3.34
C SER A 178 -9.54 -12.69 2.87
N SER A 179 -9.65 -13.80 2.14
CA SER A 179 -10.93 -14.29 1.61
C SER A 179 -11.85 -14.84 2.70
N ALA A 180 -11.29 -15.54 3.71
CA ALA A 180 -12.08 -16.19 4.76
C ALA A 180 -12.54 -15.23 5.86
N GLN A 181 -11.78 -14.16 6.13
CA GLN A 181 -11.98 -13.26 7.28
C GLN A 181 -12.46 -11.86 6.88
N GLU A 182 -12.74 -11.63 5.58
CA GLU A 182 -13.17 -10.33 5.06
C GLU A 182 -12.25 -9.18 5.50
N VAL A 183 -10.94 -9.41 5.33
CA VAL A 183 -9.89 -8.40 5.53
C VAL A 183 -8.99 -8.36 4.31
N ASP A 184 -8.36 -7.23 4.07
CA ASP A 184 -7.36 -7.05 3.03
C ASP A 184 -5.96 -7.10 3.64
N ILE A 185 -5.09 -7.92 3.07
CA ILE A 185 -3.70 -8.09 3.51
C ILE A 185 -2.79 -7.74 2.34
N SER A 186 -1.89 -6.80 2.58
CA SER A 186 -0.81 -6.49 1.65
C SER A 186 0.54 -6.89 2.23
N PHE A 187 1.37 -7.57 1.46
CA PHE A 187 2.75 -7.94 1.85
C PHE A 187 3.75 -7.39 0.83
N GLN A 188 4.54 -6.39 1.25
CA GLN A 188 5.45 -5.65 0.38
C GLN A 188 6.85 -5.60 0.98
N GLU A 189 7.88 -5.58 0.14
CA GLU A 189 9.24 -5.28 0.58
C GLU A 189 9.36 -3.79 0.99
N ASP A 190 10.05 -3.50 2.10
CA ASP A 190 10.32 -2.11 2.55
C ASP A 190 11.56 -1.56 1.86
N ASN A 191 11.48 -1.38 0.54
CA ASN A 191 12.53 -0.80 -0.28
C ASN A 191 12.27 0.70 -0.56
N ILE A 192 13.23 1.35 -1.23
CA ILE A 192 13.14 2.79 -1.55
C ILE A 192 11.91 3.12 -2.41
N PHE A 193 11.50 2.20 -3.28
CA PHE A 193 10.39 2.41 -4.22
C PHE A 193 9.04 2.41 -3.52
N ARG A 194 8.84 1.57 -2.49
CA ARG A 194 7.59 1.54 -1.69
C ARG A 194 7.18 2.93 -1.21
N ARG A 195 8.16 3.74 -0.78
CA ARG A 195 7.96 5.08 -0.19
C ARG A 195 8.04 6.22 -1.21
N SER A 196 8.39 5.91 -2.45
CA SER A 196 8.65 6.90 -3.49
C SER A 196 7.85 6.62 -4.75
N ARG A 197 6.69 5.97 -4.64
CA ARG A 197 5.77 5.84 -5.78
C ARG A 197 5.28 7.21 -6.25
N ARG A 198 5.09 7.36 -7.56
CA ARG A 198 4.83 8.66 -8.21
C ARG A 198 3.76 8.63 -9.30
N LEU A 199 3.51 7.49 -9.92
CA LEU A 199 2.53 7.33 -10.99
C LEU A 199 1.55 6.23 -10.61
N ILE A 200 0.25 6.49 -10.73
CA ILE A 200 -0.80 5.50 -10.53
C ILE A 200 -1.74 5.47 -11.74
N CYS A 201 -1.93 4.27 -12.28
CA CYS A 201 -2.81 3.98 -13.39
C CYS A 201 -3.99 3.14 -12.91
N PHE A 202 -5.19 3.50 -13.35
CA PHE A 202 -6.43 2.82 -13.00
C PHE A 202 -7.11 2.28 -14.26
N ASP A 203 -7.70 1.09 -14.17
CA ASP A 203 -8.85 0.79 -15.03
C ASP A 203 -10.04 1.68 -14.66
N MET A 204 -11.00 1.81 -15.56
CA MET A 204 -12.21 2.60 -15.37
C MET A 204 -13.39 1.74 -14.93
N ASP A 205 -13.90 0.91 -15.84
CA ASP A 205 -15.03 0.01 -15.60
C ASP A 205 -14.70 -0.93 -14.43
N SER A 206 -15.68 -1.18 -13.56
CA SER A 206 -15.54 -2.02 -12.37
C SER A 206 -14.40 -1.66 -11.38
N THR A 207 -13.76 -0.49 -11.54
CA THR A 207 -12.63 -0.02 -10.72
C THR A 207 -12.79 1.42 -10.22
N LEU A 208 -12.95 2.40 -11.13
CA LEU A 208 -13.28 3.79 -10.79
C LEU A 208 -14.79 4.02 -10.71
N ILE A 209 -15.53 3.20 -11.44
CA ILE A 209 -16.99 3.15 -11.48
C ILE A 209 -17.46 1.72 -11.25
N GLU A 210 -18.66 1.56 -10.70
CA GLU A 210 -19.20 0.27 -10.27
C GLU A 210 -20.01 -0.45 -11.37
N THR A 211 -19.87 -0.02 -12.62
CA THR A 211 -20.59 -0.59 -13.76
C THR A 211 -19.68 -0.75 -14.97
N GLU A 212 -20.11 -1.60 -15.90
CA GLU A 212 -19.54 -1.73 -17.24
C GLU A 212 -20.27 -0.76 -18.17
N VAL A 213 -19.61 0.30 -18.62
CA VAL A 213 -20.23 1.35 -19.44
C VAL A 213 -20.88 0.80 -20.72
N ILE A 214 -20.29 -0.23 -21.33
CA ILE A 214 -20.83 -0.84 -22.54
C ILE A 214 -22.18 -1.53 -22.31
N ASP A 215 -22.39 -2.08 -21.11
CA ASP A 215 -23.66 -2.72 -20.76
C ASP A 215 -24.75 -1.66 -20.56
N GLU A 216 -24.42 -0.53 -19.92
CA GLU A 216 -25.33 0.63 -19.78
C GLU A 216 -25.76 1.21 -21.14
N LEU A 217 -24.83 1.29 -22.09
CA LEU A 217 -25.13 1.70 -23.47
C LEU A 217 -26.00 0.67 -24.18
N ALA A 218 -25.72 -0.62 -24.01
CA ALA A 218 -26.46 -1.70 -24.63
C ALA A 218 -27.92 -1.76 -24.14
N VAL A 219 -28.15 -1.55 -22.85
CA VAL A 219 -29.50 -1.47 -22.26
C VAL A 219 -30.28 -0.31 -22.89
N ARG A 220 -29.70 0.88 -22.99
CA ARG A 220 -30.36 2.04 -23.61
C ARG A 220 -30.54 1.91 -25.13
N ALA A 221 -29.71 1.12 -25.79
CA ALA A 221 -29.86 0.76 -27.20
C ALA A 221 -30.86 -0.39 -27.45
N GLY A 222 -31.37 -1.05 -26.39
CA GLY A 222 -32.28 -2.20 -26.52
C GLY A 222 -31.60 -3.50 -26.96
N VAL A 223 -30.28 -3.59 -26.85
CA VAL A 223 -29.44 -4.72 -27.30
C VAL A 223 -28.68 -5.40 -26.15
N GLY A 224 -29.08 -5.14 -24.89
CA GLY A 224 -28.42 -5.67 -23.69
C GLY A 224 -28.22 -7.18 -23.69
N ASP A 225 -29.25 -7.95 -24.05
CA ASP A 225 -29.16 -9.43 -24.09
C ASP A 225 -28.13 -9.93 -25.12
N GLN A 226 -28.00 -9.23 -26.25
CA GLN A 226 -27.05 -9.58 -27.30
C GLN A 226 -25.61 -9.29 -26.86
N VAL A 227 -25.39 -8.12 -26.23
CA VAL A 227 -24.08 -7.75 -25.68
C VAL A 227 -23.65 -8.72 -24.59
N LYS A 228 -24.56 -9.10 -23.69
CA LYS A 228 -24.30 -10.10 -22.66
C LYS A 228 -23.89 -11.45 -23.23
N ALA A 229 -24.59 -11.92 -24.27
CA ALA A 229 -24.24 -13.17 -24.93
C ALA A 229 -22.82 -13.15 -25.52
N ILE A 230 -22.38 -12.00 -26.08
CA ILE A 230 -21.01 -11.82 -26.59
C ILE A 230 -20.00 -11.78 -25.44
N THR A 231 -20.30 -11.08 -24.35
CA THR A 231 -19.45 -11.03 -23.15
C THR A 231 -19.25 -12.43 -22.57
N ASP A 232 -20.30 -13.25 -22.50
CA ASP A 232 -20.22 -14.62 -22.01
C ASP A 232 -19.33 -15.51 -22.91
N ARG A 233 -19.42 -15.36 -24.24
CA ARG A 233 -18.53 -16.04 -25.20
C ARG A 233 -17.07 -15.66 -24.98
N ALA A 234 -16.79 -14.36 -24.80
CA ALA A 234 -15.44 -13.86 -24.52
C ALA A 234 -14.89 -14.39 -23.19
N MET A 235 -15.72 -14.41 -22.14
CA MET A 235 -15.33 -14.97 -20.84
C MET A 235 -15.07 -16.49 -20.88
N ARG A 236 -15.73 -17.22 -21.79
CA ARG A 236 -15.43 -18.64 -22.08
C ARG A 236 -14.20 -18.84 -22.96
N GLY A 237 -13.60 -17.76 -23.46
CA GLY A 237 -12.44 -17.80 -24.36
C GLY A 237 -12.77 -18.25 -25.78
N GLU A 238 -14.04 -18.20 -26.18
CA GLU A 238 -14.48 -18.56 -27.54
C GLU A 238 -14.10 -17.49 -28.57
N ILE A 239 -14.01 -16.23 -28.13
CA ILE A 239 -13.59 -15.07 -28.92
C ILE A 239 -12.59 -14.25 -28.11
N ASP A 240 -11.69 -13.54 -28.79
CA ASP A 240 -10.74 -12.66 -28.12
C ASP A 240 -11.37 -11.32 -27.69
N PHE A 241 -10.64 -10.54 -26.89
CA PHE A 241 -11.12 -9.25 -26.39
C PHE A 241 -11.44 -8.26 -27.51
N CYS A 242 -10.60 -8.22 -28.55
CA CYS A 242 -10.75 -7.28 -29.67
C CYS A 242 -11.95 -7.64 -30.55
N GLU A 243 -12.19 -8.92 -30.80
CA GLU A 243 -13.37 -9.44 -31.48
C GLU A 243 -14.63 -9.16 -30.67
N SER A 244 -14.64 -9.52 -29.38
CA SER A 244 -15.73 -9.21 -28.45
C SER A 244 -16.05 -7.72 -28.40
N PHE A 245 -15.03 -6.85 -28.34
CA PHE A 245 -15.19 -5.40 -28.36
C PHE A 245 -15.85 -4.93 -29.65
N ARG A 246 -15.37 -5.37 -30.82
CA ARG A 246 -15.93 -4.99 -32.12
C ARG A 246 -17.38 -5.46 -32.27
N GLU A 247 -17.69 -6.70 -31.89
CA GLU A 247 -19.05 -7.23 -31.94
C GLU A 247 -20.01 -6.42 -31.05
N ARG A 248 -19.60 -6.13 -29.80
CA ARG A 248 -20.44 -5.35 -28.87
C ARG A 248 -20.65 -3.91 -29.33
N VAL A 249 -19.60 -3.24 -29.82
CA VAL A 249 -19.69 -1.88 -30.34
C VAL A 249 -20.57 -1.79 -31.59
N ALA A 250 -20.54 -2.80 -32.46
CA ALA A 250 -21.38 -2.83 -33.66
C ALA A 250 -22.89 -2.81 -33.34
N LEU A 251 -23.30 -3.41 -32.22
CA LEU A 251 -24.69 -3.42 -31.76
C LEU A 251 -25.18 -2.04 -31.29
N LEU A 252 -24.28 -1.12 -30.97
CA LEU A 252 -24.63 0.24 -30.52
C LEU A 252 -24.95 1.20 -31.67
N LYS A 253 -24.93 0.72 -32.92
CA LYS A 253 -25.18 1.54 -34.11
C LYS A 253 -26.55 2.23 -34.04
N GLY A 254 -26.55 3.54 -34.25
CA GLY A 254 -27.74 4.39 -34.28
C GLY A 254 -28.10 5.02 -32.92
N LEU A 255 -27.43 4.62 -31.84
CA LEU A 255 -27.60 5.22 -30.52
C LEU A 255 -27.22 6.71 -30.55
N ASP A 256 -28.07 7.54 -29.96
CA ASP A 256 -27.87 8.98 -29.89
C ASP A 256 -26.80 9.35 -28.86
N VAL A 257 -25.90 10.28 -29.17
CA VAL A 257 -24.81 10.66 -28.26
C VAL A 257 -25.31 11.30 -26.97
N SER A 258 -26.51 11.90 -26.96
CA SER A 258 -27.14 12.40 -25.72
C SER A 258 -27.30 11.33 -24.64
N VAL A 259 -27.41 10.05 -25.04
CA VAL A 259 -27.44 8.92 -24.12
C VAL A 259 -26.13 8.78 -23.32
N MET A 260 -24.99 9.04 -23.96
CA MET A 260 -23.69 8.97 -23.29
C MET A 260 -23.58 10.04 -22.19
N GLN A 261 -24.14 11.22 -22.44
CA GLN A 261 -24.18 12.30 -21.44
C GLN A 261 -25.01 11.91 -20.22
N ASP A 262 -26.22 11.39 -20.44
CA ASP A 262 -27.10 10.91 -19.36
C ASP A 262 -26.42 9.86 -18.48
N ILE A 263 -25.75 8.87 -19.11
CA ILE A 263 -24.98 7.85 -18.38
C ILE A 263 -23.85 8.50 -17.58
N ALA A 264 -23.07 9.38 -18.19
CA ALA A 264 -21.91 10.00 -17.53
C ALA A 264 -22.30 10.79 -16.28
N GLU A 265 -23.40 11.54 -16.34
CA GLU A 265 -23.93 12.33 -15.22
C GLU A 265 -24.38 11.45 -14.04
N HIS A 266 -24.81 10.22 -14.30
CA HIS A 266 -25.34 9.27 -13.31
C HIS A 266 -24.43 8.06 -13.02
N LEU A 267 -23.15 8.11 -13.41
CA LEU A 267 -22.21 7.01 -13.17
C LEU A 267 -22.12 6.68 -11.67
N PRO A 268 -22.27 5.40 -11.27
CA PRO A 268 -22.03 4.97 -9.90
C PRO A 268 -20.53 4.98 -9.63
N ILE A 269 -20.07 6.01 -8.93
CA ILE A 269 -18.64 6.20 -8.61
C ILE A 269 -18.25 5.27 -7.46
N THR A 270 -17.13 4.56 -7.63
CA THR A 270 -16.59 3.66 -6.60
C THR A 270 -16.28 4.38 -5.30
N GLU A 271 -16.67 3.77 -4.17
CA GLU A 271 -16.41 4.30 -2.82
C GLU A 271 -14.95 4.74 -2.67
N GLY A 272 -14.75 5.96 -2.16
CA GLY A 272 -13.43 6.46 -1.79
C GLY A 272 -12.64 7.10 -2.93
N LEU A 273 -13.12 7.08 -4.18
CA LEU A 273 -12.40 7.70 -5.31
C LEU A 273 -12.07 9.18 -5.06
N GLU A 274 -13.04 9.98 -4.61
CA GLU A 274 -12.84 11.41 -4.37
C GLU A 274 -11.78 11.67 -3.29
N ARG A 275 -11.86 10.95 -2.18
CA ARG A 275 -10.87 11.01 -1.09
C ARG A 275 -9.49 10.62 -1.61
N MET A 276 -9.40 9.52 -2.36
CA MET A 276 -8.15 9.03 -2.92
C MET A 276 -7.51 10.07 -3.85
N MET A 277 -8.27 10.60 -4.81
CA MET A 277 -7.77 11.59 -5.76
C MET A 277 -7.31 12.88 -5.08
N THR A 278 -8.02 13.31 -4.03
CA THR A 278 -7.60 14.46 -3.22
C THR A 278 -6.21 14.24 -2.61
N VAL A 279 -5.99 13.08 -1.98
CA VAL A 279 -4.70 12.75 -1.34
C VAL A 279 -3.59 12.57 -2.38
N LEU A 280 -3.86 11.84 -3.46
CA LEU A 280 -2.87 11.59 -4.52
C LEU A 280 -2.37 12.89 -5.15
N LYS A 281 -3.27 13.83 -5.44
CA LYS A 281 -2.88 15.14 -5.98
C LYS A 281 -2.05 15.95 -5.01
N ARG A 282 -2.44 16.01 -3.72
CA ARG A 282 -1.65 16.70 -2.68
C ARG A 282 -0.26 16.09 -2.53
N ALA A 283 -0.16 14.78 -2.65
CA ALA A 283 1.11 14.04 -2.60
C ALA A 283 1.92 14.13 -3.90
N GLY A 284 1.43 14.80 -4.95
CA GLY A 284 2.13 15.00 -6.21
C GLY A 284 2.17 13.77 -7.11
N TYR A 285 1.23 12.84 -6.97
CA TYR A 285 1.12 11.70 -7.88
C TYR A 285 0.62 12.14 -9.25
N LYS A 286 1.17 11.52 -10.28
CA LYS A 286 0.58 11.48 -11.61
C LYS A 286 -0.47 10.40 -11.68
N THR A 287 -1.59 10.72 -12.31
CA THR A 287 -2.78 9.88 -12.32
C THR A 287 -3.25 9.64 -13.75
N ALA A 288 -3.54 8.39 -14.08
CA ALA A 288 -3.94 8.00 -15.43
C ALA A 288 -5.10 7.00 -15.42
N ILE A 289 -6.02 7.15 -16.37
CA ILE A 289 -7.03 6.13 -16.68
C ILE A 289 -6.57 5.36 -17.92
N LEU A 290 -6.39 4.05 -17.79
CA LEU A 290 -6.02 3.13 -18.86
C LEU A 290 -7.12 2.07 -19.00
N SER A 291 -8.07 2.28 -19.92
CA SER A 291 -9.29 1.48 -19.95
C SER A 291 -9.62 0.91 -21.32
N GLY A 292 -10.25 -0.26 -21.32
CA GLY A 292 -10.91 -0.85 -22.50
C GLY A 292 -12.31 -0.27 -22.76
N GLY A 293 -12.82 0.59 -21.87
CA GLY A 293 -14.03 1.36 -22.06
C GLY A 293 -13.85 2.52 -23.05
N PHE A 294 -14.64 3.58 -22.91
CA PHE A 294 -14.69 4.65 -23.90
C PHE A 294 -14.14 6.00 -23.42
N THR A 295 -13.43 6.68 -24.31
CA THR A 295 -12.76 7.98 -24.05
C THR A 295 -13.70 9.06 -23.54
N TYR A 296 -14.97 9.05 -23.97
CA TYR A 296 -15.97 10.02 -23.51
C TYR A 296 -16.12 9.99 -21.97
N PHE A 297 -16.30 8.80 -21.39
CA PHE A 297 -16.47 8.62 -19.94
C PHE A 297 -15.15 8.83 -19.19
N GLY A 298 -14.04 8.36 -19.76
CA GLY A 298 -12.71 8.66 -19.20
C GLY A 298 -12.44 10.16 -19.12
N ASN A 299 -12.79 10.93 -20.14
CA ASN A 299 -12.65 12.39 -20.14
C ASN A 299 -13.61 13.08 -19.17
N TYR A 300 -14.82 12.55 -18.99
CA TYR A 300 -15.73 13.03 -17.95
C TYR A 300 -15.13 12.86 -16.55
N LEU A 301 -14.62 11.67 -16.22
CA LEU A 301 -13.92 11.41 -14.95
C LEU A 301 -12.66 12.26 -14.81
N LYS A 302 -11.92 12.46 -15.91
CA LYS A 302 -10.76 13.36 -15.95
C LYS A 302 -11.12 14.78 -15.56
N GLN A 303 -12.21 15.33 -16.11
CA GLN A 303 -12.64 16.69 -15.77
C GLN A 303 -13.14 16.77 -14.32
N LYS A 304 -13.92 15.78 -13.88
CA LYS A 304 -14.52 15.76 -12.54
C LYS A 304 -13.49 15.58 -11.42
N TYR A 305 -12.54 14.66 -11.60
CA TYR A 305 -11.55 14.30 -10.56
C TYR A 305 -10.14 14.79 -10.87
N GLY A 306 -9.92 15.47 -12.00
CA GLY A 306 -8.65 16.04 -12.45
C GLY A 306 -7.54 15.01 -12.64
N PHE A 307 -7.81 13.94 -13.39
CA PHE A 307 -6.76 13.01 -13.84
C PHE A 307 -5.80 13.70 -14.82
N ASP A 308 -4.53 13.30 -14.85
CA ASP A 308 -3.55 13.86 -15.80
C ASP A 308 -3.76 13.25 -17.20
N TYR A 309 -3.95 11.92 -17.26
CA TYR A 309 -4.01 11.16 -18.51
C TYR A 309 -5.26 10.29 -18.62
N VAL A 310 -5.76 10.13 -19.85
CA VAL A 310 -6.82 9.19 -20.21
C VAL A 310 -6.42 8.53 -21.53
N TYR A 311 -6.43 7.21 -21.54
CA TYR A 311 -6.31 6.38 -22.74
C TYR A 311 -7.41 5.33 -22.70
N ALA A 312 -8.34 5.42 -23.64
CA ALA A 312 -9.47 4.52 -23.79
C ALA A 312 -9.86 4.42 -25.27
N ASN A 313 -10.92 3.68 -25.59
CA ASN A 313 -11.38 3.49 -26.97
C ASN A 313 -12.30 4.63 -27.43
N ASP A 314 -12.08 5.12 -28.65
CA ASP A 314 -12.93 6.14 -29.25
C ASP A 314 -14.07 5.50 -30.05
N LEU A 315 -15.32 5.84 -29.71
CA LEU A 315 -16.48 5.48 -30.51
C LEU A 315 -16.63 6.45 -31.68
N GLU A 316 -16.83 5.92 -32.89
CA GLU A 316 -17.06 6.77 -34.06
C GLU A 316 -18.49 7.32 -34.03
N VAL A 317 -18.58 8.65 -34.12
CA VAL A 317 -19.83 9.42 -34.11
C VAL A 317 -20.02 10.09 -35.47
N GLN A 318 -21.21 9.94 -36.04
CA GLN A 318 -21.61 10.66 -37.25
C GLN A 318 -23.04 11.18 -37.07
N ASP A 319 -23.28 12.45 -37.41
CA ASP A 319 -24.59 13.11 -37.32
C ASP A 319 -25.26 12.97 -35.94
N GLY A 320 -24.44 13.04 -34.87
CA GLY A 320 -24.91 12.93 -33.48
C GLY A 320 -25.25 11.50 -33.04
N ARG A 321 -24.91 10.48 -33.82
CA ARG A 321 -25.19 9.07 -33.52
C ARG A 321 -23.96 8.19 -33.62
N LEU A 322 -23.94 7.10 -32.86
CA LEU A 322 -22.89 6.08 -32.94
C LEU A 322 -23.02 5.31 -34.27
N THR A 323 -21.90 5.12 -34.97
CA THR A 323 -21.88 4.36 -36.23
C THR A 323 -21.81 2.85 -36.02
N GLY A 324 -21.52 2.41 -34.80
CA GLY A 324 -21.18 1.03 -34.46
C GLY A 324 -19.72 0.65 -34.78
N ARG A 325 -18.85 1.65 -35.01
CA ARG A 325 -17.41 1.46 -35.20
C ARG A 325 -16.61 2.22 -34.14
N HIS A 326 -15.32 1.94 -34.06
CA HIS A 326 -14.36 2.63 -33.20
C HIS A 326 -13.27 3.27 -34.05
N LEU A 327 -12.58 4.26 -33.49
CA LEU A 327 -11.43 4.93 -34.08
C LEU A 327 -10.14 4.47 -33.39
N GLY A 328 -9.05 4.40 -34.16
CA GLY A 328 -7.72 4.07 -33.65
C GLY A 328 -7.58 2.61 -33.20
N ASP A 329 -6.53 2.37 -32.42
CA ASP A 329 -6.21 1.05 -31.88
C ASP A 329 -7.03 0.72 -30.65
N ILE A 330 -7.42 -0.55 -30.50
CA ILE A 330 -8.15 -1.02 -29.32
C ILE A 330 -7.22 -1.06 -28.10
N VAL A 331 -7.66 -0.46 -27.00
CA VAL A 331 -6.99 -0.52 -25.70
C VAL A 331 -7.32 -1.85 -25.00
N ASP A 332 -6.58 -2.89 -25.38
CA ASP A 332 -6.59 -4.18 -24.71
C ASP A 332 -5.59 -4.24 -23.54
N GLY A 333 -5.51 -5.38 -22.85
CA GLY A 333 -4.63 -5.56 -21.69
C GLY A 333 -3.15 -5.38 -22.00
N ARG A 334 -2.71 -5.80 -23.19
CA ARG A 334 -1.34 -5.58 -23.64
C ARG A 334 -1.10 -4.08 -23.84
N ARG A 335 -2.04 -3.39 -24.47
CA ARG A 335 -1.97 -1.96 -24.70
C ARG A 335 -1.95 -1.17 -23.39
N LYS A 336 -2.74 -1.56 -22.38
CA LYS A 336 -2.68 -0.97 -21.03
C LYS A 336 -1.27 -1.07 -20.42
N ALA A 337 -0.62 -2.23 -20.53
CA ALA A 337 0.75 -2.43 -20.05
C ALA A 337 1.79 -1.59 -20.83
N GLU A 338 1.62 -1.45 -22.15
CA GLU A 338 2.46 -0.59 -22.99
C GLU A 338 2.30 0.89 -22.61
N LEU A 339 1.06 1.35 -22.40
CA LEU A 339 0.74 2.72 -21.99
C LEU A 339 1.29 3.05 -20.59
N LEU A 340 1.22 2.11 -19.64
CA LEU A 340 1.85 2.27 -18.33
C LEU A 340 3.36 2.52 -18.46
N ARG A 341 4.07 1.74 -19.29
CA ARG A 341 5.50 1.92 -19.54
C ARG A 341 5.79 3.26 -20.22
N LEU A 342 4.96 3.64 -21.20
CA LEU A 342 5.09 4.92 -21.89
C LEU A 342 4.95 6.09 -20.92
N LEU A 343 3.93 6.07 -20.06
CA LEU A 343 3.70 7.11 -19.07
C LEU A 343 4.82 7.18 -18.04
N ALA A 344 5.35 6.03 -17.59
CA ALA A 344 6.51 5.99 -16.72
C ALA A 344 7.72 6.68 -17.36
N GLN A 345 7.97 6.44 -18.65
CA GLN A 345 9.03 7.12 -19.40
C GLN A 345 8.79 8.63 -19.56
N VAL A 346 7.57 9.03 -19.93
CA VAL A 346 7.21 10.45 -20.11
C VAL A 346 7.37 11.24 -18.82
N GLU A 347 6.98 10.65 -17.68
CA GLU A 347 7.08 11.27 -16.36
C GLU A 347 8.47 11.10 -15.71
N ASN A 348 9.41 10.41 -16.37
CA ASN A 348 10.73 10.05 -15.83
C ASN A 348 10.65 9.34 -14.47
N VAL A 349 9.73 8.38 -14.37
CA VAL A 349 9.47 7.56 -13.18
C VAL A 349 9.94 6.14 -13.45
N ASP A 350 10.69 5.54 -12.52
CA ASP A 350 11.06 4.12 -12.63
C ASP A 350 9.81 3.24 -12.57
N ILE A 351 9.75 2.16 -13.35
CA ILE A 351 8.58 1.28 -13.35
C ILE A 351 8.26 0.73 -11.95
N ALA A 352 9.27 0.54 -11.09
CA ALA A 352 9.12 0.12 -9.69
C ALA A 352 8.39 1.16 -8.82
N GLN A 353 8.34 2.42 -9.25
CA GLN A 353 7.60 3.51 -8.60
C GLN A 353 6.17 3.67 -9.14
N THR A 354 5.73 2.81 -10.07
CA THR A 354 4.38 2.85 -10.62
C THR A 354 3.42 1.95 -9.86
N ILE A 355 2.14 2.31 -9.90
CA ILE A 355 1.03 1.55 -9.33
C ILE A 355 0.02 1.30 -10.44
N ALA A 356 -0.53 0.10 -10.51
CA ALA A 356 -1.65 -0.23 -11.36
C ALA A 356 -2.78 -0.81 -10.52
N VAL A 357 -4.01 -0.36 -10.77
CA VAL A 357 -5.23 -0.82 -10.08
C VAL A 357 -6.25 -1.25 -11.14
N GLY A 358 -6.80 -2.44 -11.01
CA GLY A 358 -7.81 -2.99 -11.91
C GLY A 358 -8.48 -4.24 -11.33
N ASP A 359 -9.61 -4.65 -11.87
CA ASP A 359 -10.41 -5.78 -11.37
C ASP A 359 -10.30 -7.03 -12.25
N GLY A 360 -9.98 -6.85 -13.53
CA GLY A 360 -10.23 -7.81 -14.57
C GLY A 360 -9.02 -8.62 -15.01
N ALA A 361 -9.28 -9.73 -15.72
CA ALA A 361 -8.22 -10.48 -16.39
C ALA A 361 -7.52 -9.65 -17.47
N ASN A 362 -8.23 -8.66 -18.04
CA ASN A 362 -7.69 -7.71 -19.00
C ASN A 362 -6.59 -6.82 -18.38
N ASP A 363 -6.60 -6.62 -17.06
CA ASP A 363 -5.61 -5.77 -16.38
C ASP A 363 -4.36 -6.53 -15.97
N LEU A 364 -4.38 -7.86 -15.97
CA LEU A 364 -3.24 -8.68 -15.51
C LEU A 364 -1.89 -8.28 -16.16
N PRO A 365 -1.79 -7.98 -17.47
CA PRO A 365 -0.54 -7.52 -18.04
C PRO A 365 -0.08 -6.16 -17.48
N MET A 366 -1.01 -5.24 -17.20
CA MET A 366 -0.72 -3.93 -16.60
C MET A 366 -0.33 -4.07 -15.13
N LEU A 367 -1.10 -4.85 -14.36
CA LEU A 367 -0.84 -5.15 -12.95
C LEU A 367 0.53 -5.81 -12.75
N ALA A 368 0.88 -6.79 -13.60
CA ALA A 368 2.17 -7.48 -13.55
C ALA A 368 3.34 -6.60 -14.02
N THR A 369 3.07 -5.55 -14.79
CA THR A 369 4.10 -4.61 -15.26
C THR A 369 4.42 -3.54 -14.22
N ALA A 370 3.44 -3.14 -13.39
CA ALA A 370 3.63 -2.10 -12.39
C ALA A 370 4.53 -2.54 -11.23
N GLY A 371 5.20 -1.59 -10.59
CA GLY A 371 5.93 -1.84 -9.33
C GLY A 371 5.03 -2.20 -8.15
N LEU A 372 3.74 -1.89 -8.24
CA LEU A 372 2.69 -2.38 -7.36
C LEU A 372 1.40 -2.60 -8.16
N GLY A 373 1.09 -3.85 -8.49
CA GLY A 373 -0.20 -4.25 -9.06
C GLY A 373 -1.22 -4.57 -7.96
N ILE A 374 -2.38 -3.92 -7.98
CA ILE A 374 -3.47 -4.12 -7.03
C ILE A 374 -4.71 -4.61 -7.77
N ALA A 375 -5.13 -5.83 -7.47
CA ALA A 375 -6.41 -6.36 -7.91
C ALA A 375 -7.54 -5.80 -7.02
N PHE A 376 -8.37 -4.91 -7.57
CA PHE A 376 -9.47 -4.27 -6.86
C PHE A 376 -10.78 -5.04 -7.09
N HIS A 377 -11.44 -5.51 -6.03
CA HIS A 377 -12.71 -6.24 -6.05
C HIS A 377 -12.74 -7.38 -7.10
N ALA A 378 -11.55 -7.93 -7.37
CA ALA A 378 -11.30 -8.72 -8.55
C ALA A 378 -11.83 -10.16 -8.45
N LYS A 379 -12.04 -10.79 -9.60
CA LYS A 379 -12.42 -12.21 -9.67
C LYS A 379 -11.30 -13.11 -9.11
N PRO A 380 -11.60 -14.31 -8.58
CA PRO A 380 -10.60 -15.18 -7.93
C PRO A 380 -9.35 -15.45 -8.76
N LYS A 381 -9.49 -15.66 -10.08
CA LYS A 381 -8.37 -15.90 -11.00
C LYS A 381 -7.41 -14.70 -11.06
N VAL A 382 -7.94 -13.49 -10.99
CA VAL A 382 -7.14 -12.26 -11.01
C VAL A 382 -6.43 -12.09 -9.67
N LYS A 383 -7.13 -12.30 -8.54
CA LYS A 383 -6.56 -12.25 -7.19
C LYS A 383 -5.39 -13.21 -6.99
N GLN A 384 -5.44 -14.40 -7.58
CA GLN A 384 -4.36 -15.39 -7.50
C GLN A 384 -3.10 -14.99 -8.28
N THR A 385 -3.26 -14.13 -9.29
CA THR A 385 -2.16 -13.73 -10.18
C THR A 385 -1.59 -12.37 -9.79
N ALA A 386 -2.42 -11.48 -9.24
CA ALA A 386 -1.98 -10.19 -8.73
C ALA A 386 -1.22 -10.35 -7.42
N GLU A 387 -0.15 -9.57 -7.25
CA GLU A 387 0.63 -9.59 -6.01
C GLU A 387 -0.16 -9.12 -4.80
N GLN A 388 -1.12 -8.20 -5.00
CA GLN A 388 -1.93 -7.64 -3.92
C GLN A 388 -3.40 -7.59 -4.35
N SER A 389 -4.30 -7.70 -3.37
CA SER A 389 -5.74 -7.59 -3.59
C SER A 389 -6.36 -6.66 -2.56
N LEU A 390 -7.34 -5.87 -3.00
CA LEU A 390 -8.20 -5.05 -2.14
C LEU A 390 -9.66 -5.40 -2.47
N SER A 391 -10.38 -5.97 -1.51
CA SER A 391 -11.70 -6.59 -1.71
C SER A 391 -12.77 -6.08 -0.76
N THR A 392 -12.40 -5.50 0.39
CA THR A 392 -13.35 -5.24 1.48
C THR A 392 -13.59 -3.75 1.73
N ILE A 393 -12.63 -2.93 1.32
CA ILE A 393 -12.67 -1.47 1.43
C ILE A 393 -12.87 -0.85 0.04
N GLY A 394 -13.35 0.39 0.02
CA GLY A 394 -13.34 1.24 -1.17
C GLY A 394 -11.93 1.53 -1.69
N LEU A 395 -11.87 2.20 -2.84
CA LEU A 395 -10.66 2.41 -3.62
C LEU A 395 -9.57 3.21 -2.88
N ASP A 396 -9.96 4.08 -1.95
CA ASP A 396 -9.02 4.79 -1.05
C ASP A 396 -8.26 3.86 -0.09
N GLY A 397 -8.64 2.58 0.02
CA GLY A 397 -7.86 1.55 0.70
C GLY A 397 -6.43 1.41 0.16
N VAL A 398 -6.24 1.72 -1.13
CA VAL A 398 -4.92 1.77 -1.79
C VAL A 398 -3.96 2.70 -1.04
N LEU A 399 -4.43 3.81 -0.49
CA LEU A 399 -3.59 4.77 0.24
C LEU A 399 -2.88 4.11 1.44
N TYR A 400 -3.53 3.17 2.13
CA TYR A 400 -2.90 2.46 3.25
C TYR A 400 -1.85 1.44 2.79
N PHE A 401 -2.04 0.82 1.62
CA PHE A 401 -1.00 -0.04 1.01
C PHE A 401 0.24 0.79 0.62
N LEU A 402 0.07 2.08 0.33
CA LEU A 402 1.14 3.04 0.12
C LEU A 402 1.75 3.60 1.41
N GLY A 403 1.20 3.23 2.58
CA GLY A 403 1.68 3.67 3.89
C GLY A 403 1.18 5.04 4.34
N PHE A 404 0.19 5.63 3.66
CA PHE A 404 -0.46 6.85 4.15
C PHE A 404 -1.21 6.57 5.46
N LYS A 405 -1.26 7.59 6.31
CA LYS A 405 -2.00 7.59 7.57
C LYS A 405 -3.09 8.64 7.52
N ASP A 406 -4.19 8.42 8.23
CA ASP A 406 -5.29 9.40 8.29
C ASP A 406 -4.80 10.80 8.68
N SER A 407 -3.89 10.87 9.65
CA SER A 407 -3.27 12.13 10.08
C SER A 407 -2.50 12.89 8.99
N PHE A 408 -2.04 12.20 7.93
CA PHE A 408 -1.38 12.82 6.78
C PHE A 408 -2.37 13.16 5.67
N MET A 409 -3.50 12.44 5.60
CA MET A 409 -4.53 12.65 4.58
C MET A 409 -5.46 13.81 4.93
N GLU A 410 -5.63 14.09 6.22
CA GLU A 410 -6.48 15.17 6.74
C GLU A 410 -5.78 16.53 6.78
N GLN A 411 -4.45 16.56 6.66
CA GLN A 411 -3.63 17.78 6.49
C GLN A 411 -3.68 18.24 5.03
#